data_AF-A0A9D4RW18-F1
#
_entry.id   AF-A0A9D4RW18-F1
#
_cell.length_a   1.000
_cell.length_b   1.000
_cell.length_c   1.000
_cell.angle_alpha   90.00
_cell.angle_beta   90.00
_cell.angle_gamma   90.00
#
_symmetry.space_group_name_H-M   'P 1'
#
loop_
_entity.id
_entity.type
_entity.pdbx_description
1 polymer ?
#
loop_
_entity_poly.entity_id
_entity_poly.type
_entity_poly.pdbx_seq_one_letter_code
_entity_poly.pdbx_strand_id
1 'polypeptide(L)'
;MLYGYNDCVSLNALRTSIAKSKKKVKPRKLPPTDDSLLLHLLRCVYQLLIWRSALSPTSLPDPVDFGYIVNTESILYVPQMMTQAAAAPELMSDIVCCCTNSCDDECVCCSNEQPCTEACGCKGSHAGESLCRNLFTILATVELEGSEEM
;
A
#
# COMPACT_ATOMS: atom_id res chain seq x y z
N MET A 1 19.23 4.68 -11.96
CA MET A 1 19.61 4.04 -10.68
C MET A 1 18.81 4.68 -9.55
N LEU A 2 17.90 3.94 -8.92
CA LEU A 2 17.15 4.39 -7.74
C LEU A 2 17.73 3.68 -6.50
N TYR A 3 18.27 4.44 -5.54
CA TYR A 3 18.86 3.88 -4.30
C TYR A 3 19.90 2.77 -4.51
N GLY A 4 20.68 2.82 -5.60
CA GLY A 4 21.69 1.79 -5.90
C GLY A 4 21.15 0.54 -6.63
N TYR A 5 19.86 0.52 -6.99
CA TYR A 5 19.26 -0.54 -7.81
C TYR A 5 19.10 -0.07 -9.27
N ASN A 6 19.42 -0.96 -10.20
CA ASN A 6 19.48 -0.65 -11.63
C ASN A 6 18.23 -1.07 -12.41
N ASP A 7 17.46 -2.04 -11.89
CA ASP A 7 16.40 -2.72 -12.65
C ASP A 7 14.97 -2.34 -12.18
N CYS A 8 14.81 -1.19 -11.51
CA CYS A 8 13.51 -0.76 -11.00
C CYS A 8 13.04 0.52 -11.70
N VAL A 9 11.85 0.46 -12.28
CA VAL A 9 11.21 1.57 -13.01
C VAL A 9 10.49 2.58 -12.09
N SER A 10 10.18 2.18 -10.86
CA SER A 10 9.52 3.05 -9.87
C SER A 10 9.96 2.71 -8.44
N LEU A 11 9.66 3.61 -7.49
CA LEU A 11 9.92 3.35 -6.08
C LEU A 11 9.04 2.23 -5.54
N ASN A 12 7.80 2.11 -6.01
CA ASN A 12 6.94 1.00 -5.61
C ASN A 12 7.53 -0.34 -6.09
N ALA A 13 8.03 -0.43 -7.32
CA ALA A 13 8.71 -1.64 -7.81
C ALA A 13 9.97 -1.96 -6.99
N LEU A 14 10.74 -0.94 -6.63
CA LEU A 14 11.90 -1.07 -5.75
C LEU A 14 11.50 -1.58 -4.35
N ARG A 15 10.44 -1.01 -3.74
CA ARG A 15 9.93 -1.44 -2.43
C ARG A 15 9.53 -2.91 -2.46
N THR A 16 8.84 -3.36 -3.50
CA THR A 16 8.46 -4.76 -3.69
C THR A 16 9.68 -5.66 -3.82
N SER A 17 10.68 -5.25 -4.59
CA SER A 17 11.94 -6.00 -4.73
C SER A 17 12.67 -6.15 -3.39
N ILE A 18 12.75 -5.07 -2.60
CA ILE A 18 13.35 -5.08 -1.27
C ILE A 18 12.58 -6.00 -0.31
N ALA A 19 11.25 -5.92 -0.34
CA ALA A 19 10.36 -6.73 0.51
C ALA A 19 10.42 -8.23 0.17
N LYS A 20 10.58 -8.58 -1.11
CA LYS A 20 10.79 -9.96 -1.57
C LYS A 20 12.17 -10.53 -1.22
N SER A 21 13.14 -9.68 -0.86
CA SER A 21 14.47 -10.16 -0.52
C SER A 21 14.45 -10.96 0.78
N LYS A 22 15.28 -12.02 0.88
CA LYS A 22 15.38 -12.86 2.10
C LYS A 22 15.89 -12.11 3.33
N LYS A 23 16.33 -10.86 3.19
CA LYS A 23 16.82 -10.04 4.31
C LYS A 23 15.66 -9.30 4.94
N LYS A 24 15.47 -9.49 6.26
CA LYS A 24 14.52 -8.68 7.03
C LYS A 24 14.93 -7.21 6.98
N VAL A 25 14.20 -6.40 6.23
CA VAL A 25 14.43 -4.96 6.14
C VAL A 25 13.52 -4.26 7.14
N LYS A 26 14.10 -3.38 7.97
CA LYS A 26 13.32 -2.54 8.87
C LYS A 26 12.48 -1.57 8.02
N PRO A 27 11.18 -1.35 8.33
CA PRO A 27 10.31 -0.47 7.53
C PRO A 27 10.89 0.93 7.29
N ARG A 28 11.60 1.49 8.28
CA ARG A 28 12.27 2.81 8.18
C ARG A 28 13.40 2.87 7.14
N LYS A 29 13.90 1.73 6.66
CA LYS A 29 14.91 1.64 5.60
C LYS A 29 14.30 1.45 4.22
N LEU A 30 12.99 1.31 4.12
CA LEU A 30 12.32 1.29 2.83
C LEU A 30 12.36 2.69 2.21
N PRO A 31 12.58 2.80 0.88
CA PRO A 31 12.39 4.07 0.20
C PRO A 31 10.91 4.50 0.29
N PRO A 32 10.59 5.80 0.11
CA PRO A 32 9.20 6.25 0.08
C PRO A 32 8.41 5.55 -1.04
N THR A 33 7.09 5.58 -0.96
CA THR A 33 6.24 5.20 -2.10
C THR A 33 6.33 6.26 -3.18
N ASP A 34 5.97 5.90 -4.42
CA ASP A 34 5.89 6.88 -5.52
C ASP A 34 4.94 8.04 -5.16
N ASP A 35 3.81 7.72 -4.54
CA ASP A 35 2.82 8.68 -4.05
C ASP A 35 3.39 9.64 -2.99
N SER A 36 4.07 9.12 -1.96
CA SER A 36 4.65 9.95 -0.91
C SER A 36 5.78 10.85 -1.44
N LEU A 37 6.57 10.35 -2.41
CA LEU A 37 7.58 11.15 -3.09
C LEU A 37 6.96 12.31 -3.88
N LEU A 38 5.89 12.04 -4.63
CA LEU A 38 5.19 13.06 -5.41
C LEU A 38 4.65 14.17 -4.50
N LEU A 39 3.97 13.80 -3.42
CA LEU A 39 3.46 14.74 -2.43
C LEU A 39 4.59 15.56 -1.77
N HIS A 40 5.74 14.94 -1.49
CA HIS A 40 6.90 15.66 -0.97
C HIS A 40 7.44 16.68 -1.97
N LEU A 41 7.55 16.30 -3.25
CA LEU A 41 8.01 17.19 -4.31
C LEU A 41 7.07 18.38 -4.49
N LEU A 42 5.76 18.17 -4.47
CA LEU A 42 4.76 19.24 -4.52
C LEU A 42 4.95 20.23 -3.37
N ARG A 43 5.14 19.75 -2.14
CA ARG A 43 5.43 20.64 -0.99
C ARG A 43 6.74 21.39 -1.14
N CYS A 44 7.78 20.77 -1.68
CA CYS A 44 9.04 21.46 -1.98
C CYS A 44 8.82 22.59 -3.01
N VAL A 45 8.03 22.36 -4.06
CA VAL A 45 7.66 23.39 -5.04
C VAL A 45 6.91 24.54 -4.37
N TYR A 46 5.94 24.23 -3.51
CA TYR A 46 5.21 25.26 -2.76
C TYR A 46 6.13 26.09 -1.85
N GLN A 47 7.09 25.44 -1.18
CA GLN A 47 8.08 26.14 -0.37
C GLN A 47 8.95 27.09 -1.20
N LEU A 48 9.31 26.69 -2.43
CA LEU A 48 10.02 27.57 -3.36
C LEU A 48 9.15 28.76 -3.80
N LEU A 49 7.84 28.57 -3.99
CA LEU A 49 6.92 29.67 -4.30
C LEU A 49 6.85 30.70 -3.16
N ILE A 50 6.81 30.24 -1.91
CA ILE A 50 6.87 31.11 -0.71
C ILE A 50 8.17 31.91 -0.68
N TRP A 51 9.31 31.27 -0.95
CA TRP A 51 10.59 31.98 -0.97
C TRP A 51 10.67 32.98 -2.12
N ARG A 52 10.11 32.62 -3.29
CA ARG A 52 10.01 33.53 -4.43
C ARG A 52 9.10 34.72 -4.11
N SER A 53 7.99 34.51 -3.40
CA SER A 53 7.07 35.60 -3.04
C SER A 53 7.71 36.60 -2.07
N ALA A 54 8.70 36.18 -1.28
CA ALA A 54 9.49 37.07 -0.43
C ALA A 54 10.39 38.04 -1.24
N LEU A 55 10.84 37.62 -2.42
CA LEU A 55 11.62 38.47 -3.34
C LEU A 55 10.73 39.32 -4.25
N SER A 56 9.60 38.78 -4.67
CA SER A 56 8.64 39.43 -5.56
C SER A 56 7.22 39.07 -5.11
N PRO A 57 6.50 39.98 -4.45
CA PRO A 57 5.16 39.71 -3.93
C PRO A 57 4.25 39.14 -5.04
N THR A 58 3.84 37.89 -4.86
CA THR A 58 2.97 37.16 -5.78
C THR A 58 1.94 36.43 -4.93
N SER A 59 0.70 36.33 -5.43
CA SER A 59 -0.32 35.51 -4.78
C SER A 59 0.13 34.05 -4.76
N LEU A 60 0.07 33.42 -3.58
CA LEU A 60 0.36 32.00 -3.44
C LEU A 60 -0.88 31.19 -3.83
N PRO A 61 -0.71 30.06 -4.54
CA PRO A 61 -1.80 29.14 -4.83
C PRO A 61 -2.26 28.42 -3.54
N ASP A 62 -3.37 27.69 -3.63
CA ASP A 62 -3.90 26.94 -2.48
C ASP A 62 -2.92 25.83 -2.05
N PRO A 63 -2.50 25.75 -0.77
CA PRO A 63 -1.66 24.66 -0.28
C PRO A 63 -2.20 23.25 -0.57
N VAL A 64 -3.52 23.07 -0.69
CA VAL A 64 -4.14 21.76 -0.93
C VAL A 64 -3.65 21.14 -2.25
N ASP A 65 -3.47 21.98 -3.28
CA ASP A 65 -2.95 21.55 -4.58
C ASP A 65 -1.47 21.10 -4.52
N PHE A 66 -0.80 21.39 -3.41
CA PHE A 66 0.62 21.11 -3.20
C PHE A 66 0.88 20.08 -2.09
N GLY A 67 -0.09 19.19 -1.83
CA GLY A 67 0.09 18.07 -0.91
C GLY A 67 -0.03 18.45 0.56
N TYR A 68 -0.88 19.44 0.85
CA TYR A 68 -1.39 19.73 2.20
C TYR A 68 -2.86 19.34 2.31
N ILE A 69 -3.32 19.07 3.53
CA ILE A 69 -4.73 18.89 3.86
C ILE A 69 -5.07 19.77 5.07
N VAL A 70 -6.34 20.15 5.20
CA VAL A 70 -6.80 20.86 6.39
C VAL A 70 -7.08 19.85 7.49
N ASN A 71 -6.41 19.99 8.62
CA ASN A 71 -6.75 19.24 9.82
C ASN A 71 -8.09 19.77 10.35
N THR A 72 -9.09 18.92 10.43
CA THR A 72 -10.46 19.27 10.86
C THR A 72 -10.54 19.77 12.30
N GLU A 73 -9.60 19.38 13.17
CA GLU A 73 -9.58 19.77 14.57
C GLU A 73 -8.89 21.12 14.79
N SER A 74 -7.78 21.37 14.09
CA SER A 74 -6.98 22.59 14.28
C SER A 74 -7.23 23.67 13.23
N ILE A 75 -7.91 23.33 12.13
CA ILE A 75 -8.13 24.19 10.95
C ILE A 75 -6.79 24.62 10.31
N LEU A 76 -5.69 23.96 10.65
CA LEU A 76 -4.36 24.22 10.10
C LEU A 76 -4.07 23.29 8.93
N TYR A 77 -3.31 23.81 7.96
CA TYR A 77 -2.74 22.98 6.90
C TYR A 77 -1.66 22.06 7.49
N VAL A 78 -1.84 20.76 7.29
CA VAL A 78 -0.84 19.73 7.64
C VAL A 78 -0.38 19.00 6.38
N PRO A 79 0.87 18.54 6.32
CA PRO A 79 1.37 17.77 5.18
C PRO A 79 0.54 16.50 4.97
N GLN A 80 0.05 16.29 3.75
CA GLN A 80 -0.50 15.00 3.36
C GLN A 80 0.63 14.01 3.12
N MET A 81 0.72 12.96 3.93
CA MET A 81 1.84 12.02 3.86
C MET A 81 1.67 10.99 2.72
N MET A 82 0.44 10.57 2.47
CA MET A 82 0.03 9.66 1.39
C MET A 82 -1.43 9.97 0.98
N THR A 83 -1.77 9.73 -0.28
CA THR A 83 -3.16 9.71 -0.78
C THR A 83 -3.75 8.29 -0.75
N GLN A 84 -2.88 7.29 -0.83
CA GLN A 84 -3.27 5.87 -0.86
C GLN A 84 -3.44 5.32 0.56
N ALA A 85 -4.33 4.33 0.71
CA ALA A 85 -4.42 3.54 1.92
C ALA A 85 -3.11 2.80 2.21
N ALA A 86 -2.82 2.53 3.48
CA ALA A 86 -1.57 1.89 3.90
C ALA A 86 -1.42 0.47 3.34
N ALA A 87 -2.53 -0.25 3.21
CA ALA A 87 -2.65 -1.53 2.54
C ALA A 87 -4.09 -1.68 2.00
N ALA A 88 -4.30 -2.70 1.17
CA ALA A 88 -5.66 -3.13 0.84
C ALA A 88 -6.40 -3.52 2.14
N PRO A 89 -7.71 -3.25 2.28
CA PRO A 89 -8.47 -3.54 3.49
C PRO A 89 -8.28 -4.98 3.99
N GLU A 90 -8.19 -5.92 3.06
CA GLU A 90 -8.05 -7.36 3.31
C GLU A 90 -6.69 -7.73 3.93
N LEU A 91 -5.68 -6.87 3.71
CA LEU A 91 -4.33 -7.01 4.27
C LEU A 91 -4.13 -6.18 5.53
N MET A 92 -5.06 -5.28 5.88
CA MET A 92 -5.00 -4.51 7.13
C MET A 92 -5.46 -5.31 8.34
N SER A 93 -6.32 -6.30 8.12
CA SER A 93 -6.49 -7.39 9.07
C SER A 93 -5.26 -8.29 8.97
N ASP A 94 -4.32 -8.20 9.92
CA ASP A 94 -3.18 -9.12 10.12
C ASP A 94 -3.67 -10.57 10.48
N ILE A 95 -4.78 -11.00 9.90
CA ILE A 95 -5.48 -12.23 10.20
C ILE A 95 -4.96 -13.28 9.23
N VAL A 96 -3.87 -13.90 9.66
CA VAL A 96 -3.23 -15.00 8.95
C VAL A 96 -3.48 -16.27 9.74
N CYS A 97 -4.17 -17.25 9.14
CA CYS A 97 -4.38 -18.53 9.81
C CYS A 97 -3.10 -19.39 9.81
N CYS A 98 -2.98 -20.28 10.80
CA CYS A 98 -1.91 -21.27 10.89
C CYS A 98 -2.36 -22.69 10.46
N CYS A 99 -3.54 -22.81 9.84
CA CYS A 99 -4.11 -24.08 9.40
C CYS A 99 -3.20 -24.76 8.36
N THR A 100 -3.01 -26.08 8.39
CA THR A 100 -2.15 -26.78 7.41
C THR A 100 -2.91 -27.62 6.39
N ASN A 101 -4.12 -28.11 6.72
CA ASN A 101 -4.81 -29.13 5.92
C ASN A 101 -6.22 -28.73 5.47
N SER A 102 -6.98 -28.00 6.29
CA SER A 102 -8.28 -27.43 5.91
C SER A 102 -8.55 -26.13 6.68
N CYS A 103 -9.21 -25.19 5.99
CA CYS A 103 -9.71 -23.95 6.58
C CYS A 103 -11.23 -24.01 6.56
N ASP A 104 -11.79 -24.55 7.64
CA ASP A 104 -13.23 -24.65 7.88
C ASP A 104 -13.61 -23.62 8.98
N ASP A 105 -14.69 -23.83 9.74
CA ASP A 105 -15.24 -22.84 10.70
C ASP A 105 -14.27 -22.37 11.80
N GLU A 106 -13.27 -23.17 12.18
CA GLU A 106 -12.25 -22.82 13.19
C GLU A 106 -11.10 -21.97 12.63
N CYS A 107 -11.07 -21.72 11.32
CA CYS A 107 -10.05 -20.89 10.71
C CYS A 107 -10.29 -19.41 11.03
N VAL A 108 -9.31 -18.73 11.63
CA VAL A 108 -9.42 -17.31 11.96
C VAL A 108 -9.72 -16.45 10.73
N CYS A 109 -9.22 -16.80 9.55
CA CYS A 109 -9.59 -16.11 8.30
C CYS A 109 -11.07 -16.30 7.97
N CYS A 110 -11.59 -17.53 8.09
CA CYS A 110 -13.00 -17.85 7.83
C CYS A 110 -13.93 -17.16 8.85
N SER A 111 -13.58 -17.18 10.14
CA SER A 111 -14.38 -16.54 11.20
C SER A 111 -14.42 -15.01 11.08
N ASN A 112 -13.47 -14.40 10.38
CA ASN A 112 -13.42 -12.96 10.11
C ASN A 112 -13.87 -12.61 8.70
N GLU A 113 -14.47 -13.56 7.97
CA GLU A 113 -14.98 -13.34 6.61
C GLU A 113 -13.91 -12.82 5.63
N GLN A 114 -12.67 -13.33 5.74
CA GLN A 114 -11.53 -12.93 4.91
C GLN A 114 -10.97 -14.12 4.11
N PRO A 115 -10.52 -13.89 2.86
CA PRO A 115 -9.86 -14.91 2.07
C PRO A 115 -8.50 -15.28 2.67
N CYS A 116 -8.16 -16.57 2.63
CA CYS A 116 -6.81 -17.03 2.94
C CYS A 116 -5.86 -16.62 1.80
N THR A 117 -4.72 -16.01 2.14
CA THR A 117 -3.69 -15.60 1.19
C THR A 117 -2.46 -16.52 1.24
N GLU A 118 -1.49 -16.33 0.36
CA GLU A 118 -0.20 -17.05 0.40
C GLU A 118 0.56 -16.89 1.74
N ALA A 119 0.22 -15.86 2.53
CA ALA A 119 0.80 -15.66 3.86
C ALA A 119 0.29 -16.68 4.89
N CYS A 120 -0.86 -17.30 4.66
CA CYS A 120 -1.47 -18.29 5.56
C CYS A 120 -0.71 -19.60 5.62
N GLY A 121 -0.80 -20.33 6.74
CA GLY A 121 -0.26 -21.68 6.87
C GLY A 121 -0.82 -22.65 5.81
N CYS A 122 -2.06 -22.42 5.38
CA CYS A 122 -2.75 -23.20 4.35
C CYS A 122 -2.38 -22.73 2.93
N LYS A 123 -1.67 -21.60 2.82
CA LYS A 123 -1.16 -20.98 1.60
C LYS A 123 -2.20 -20.52 0.57
N GLY A 124 -3.48 -20.47 0.93
CA GLY A 124 -4.53 -19.84 0.10
C GLY A 124 -4.81 -20.47 -1.28
N SER A 125 -4.19 -21.61 -1.61
CA SER A 125 -4.28 -22.37 -2.87
C SER A 125 -4.17 -21.58 -4.18
N HIS A 126 -2.99 -21.65 -4.80
CA HIS A 126 -2.80 -21.40 -6.23
C HIS A 126 -2.88 -22.71 -7.04
N ALA A 127 -3.36 -22.59 -8.29
CA ALA A 127 -3.60 -23.65 -9.27
C ALA A 127 -2.67 -24.87 -9.17
N GLY A 128 -3.23 -26.04 -8.79
CA GLY A 128 -2.59 -27.34 -8.97
C GLY A 128 -2.58 -28.29 -7.76
N GLU A 129 -2.82 -27.80 -6.55
CA GLU A 129 -2.96 -28.63 -5.33
C GLU A 129 -4.23 -28.23 -4.55
N SER A 130 -4.75 -29.16 -3.74
CA SER A 130 -6.05 -29.08 -3.06
C SER A 130 -6.45 -27.67 -2.61
N LEU A 131 -7.59 -27.19 -3.11
CA LEU A 131 -8.11 -25.86 -2.87
C LEU A 131 -8.39 -25.64 -1.36
N CYS A 132 -8.04 -24.47 -0.84
CA CYS A 132 -8.38 -24.03 0.49
C CYS A 132 -9.91 -24.04 0.63
N ARG A 133 -10.43 -24.66 1.70
CA ARG A 133 -11.88 -24.80 1.93
C ARG A 133 -12.57 -23.54 2.46
N ASN A 134 -11.80 -22.50 2.75
CA ASN A 134 -12.37 -21.23 3.18
C ASN A 134 -13.19 -20.65 2.03
N LEU A 135 -14.49 -20.51 2.25
CA LEU A 135 -15.44 -20.02 1.26
C LEU A 135 -15.05 -18.66 0.69
N PHE A 136 -14.50 -17.76 1.52
CA PHE A 136 -14.06 -16.43 1.10
C PHE A 136 -12.86 -16.49 0.15
N THR A 137 -11.96 -17.47 0.32
CA THR A 137 -10.86 -17.72 -0.63
C THR A 137 -11.40 -18.16 -1.98
N ILE A 138 -12.38 -19.07 -1.98
CA ILE A 138 -12.99 -19.60 -3.22
C ILE A 138 -13.70 -18.48 -3.98
N LEU A 139 -14.50 -17.66 -3.29
CA LEU A 139 -15.19 -16.52 -3.88
C LEU A 139 -14.19 -15.53 -4.50
N ALA A 140 -13.12 -15.18 -3.78
CA ALA A 140 -12.08 -14.29 -4.29
C ALA A 140 -11.40 -14.84 -5.56
N THR A 141 -11.19 -16.15 -5.68
CA THR A 141 -10.62 -16.74 -6.91
C THR A 141 -11.57 -16.67 -8.11
N VAL A 142 -12.88 -16.86 -7.90
CA VAL A 142 -13.89 -16.79 -8.97
C VAL A 142 -14.07 -15.35 -9.49
N GLU A 143 -13.99 -14.36 -8.59
CA GLU A 143 -14.07 -12.94 -8.99
C GLU A 143 -12.87 -12.52 -9.85
N LEU A 144 -11.68 -13.09 -9.62
CA LEU A 144 -10.50 -12.82 -10.43
C LEU A 144 -10.64 -13.40 -11.85
N GLU A 145 -11.13 -14.63 -11.99
CA GLU A 145 -11.36 -15.28 -13.30
C GLU A 145 -12.45 -14.57 -14.12
N GLY A 146 -13.48 -14.00 -13.46
CA GLY A 146 -14.53 -13.23 -14.14
C GLY A 146 -14.11 -11.83 -14.60
N SER A 147 -12.97 -11.32 -14.12
CA SER A 147 -12.45 -9.99 -14.50
C SER A 147 -11.53 -9.99 -15.72
N GLU A 148 -11.15 -11.18 -16.22
CA GLU A 148 -10.29 -11.34 -17.40
C GLU A 148 -11.09 -11.44 -18.72
N GLU A 149 -12.42 -11.44 -18.68
CA GLU A 149 -13.30 -11.50 -19.86
C GLU A 149 -13.91 -10.15 -20.30
N MET A 150 -13.42 -8.99 -19.82
CA MET A 150 -13.91 -7.66 -20.24
C MET A 150 -12.83 -6.74 -20.80
#